data_AF-A0A7S2GPW7-F1
#
_entry.id   AF-A0A7S2GPW7-F1
#
_cell.length_a   1.000
_cell.length_b   1.000
_cell.length_c   1.000
_cell.angle_alpha   90.00
_cell.angle_beta   90.00
_cell.angle_gamma   90.00
#
_symmetry.space_group_name_H-M   'P 1'
#
loop_
_entity.id
_entity.type
_entity.pdbx_description
1 polymer ?
#
loop_
_entity_poly.entity_id
_entity_poly.type
_entity_poly.pdbx_seq_one_letter_code
_entity_poly.pdbx_strand_id
1 'polypeptide(L)'
;GWGGSTCLNPNDTASLITTRHKCEESEKLFNIKSRGWSGDKCIGEEEEIECEDITSEPLCYQAKNKLGLSCRGWSGAKCLAYNAGPQDIESVTVCENAKSRLRMDVIGWGGSSCLDITADASEITAAHICKNSSNLLGIESRGWDGSKCLSFSMNCTDITSQTMCKNAHKMGLQCVGWGGSTCLNPNDTASLITTRHKCEESEKLFNIKSRGWSGDKCIGEEEEIECEDITSEPLCYQAKNKLGLSCRGWSGAKCLAYNAGPQDIESVTVCENAKSRLRMDVIGWGGSSCLDITADASEITAAHICKNSSNLLGIESRGWDGSKCLSFSMNCTDITSQTMCKNAHKMGLQCVGWGGSTC
;
A
#
# COMPACT_ATOMS: atom_id res chain seq x y z
N GLY A 1 17.62 22.44 19.80
CA GLY A 1 16.68 23.44 19.21
C GLY A 1 15.48 22.73 18.61
N TRP A 2 14.42 23.39 18.13
CA TRP A 2 13.29 22.69 17.50
C TRP A 2 13.47 22.63 15.96
N GLY A 3 13.62 21.43 15.38
CA GLY A 3 14.01 21.21 13.99
C GLY A 3 12.86 21.29 12.97
N GLY A 4 11.62 21.13 13.43
CA GLY A 4 10.43 21.24 12.58
C GLY A 4 9.30 20.30 12.99
N SER A 5 9.61 19.06 13.35
CA SER A 5 8.66 18.12 13.98
C SER A 5 9.17 17.57 15.31
N THR A 6 10.47 17.66 15.56
CA THR A 6 11.15 17.14 16.75
C THR A 6 12.16 18.14 17.35
N CYS A 7 12.55 17.91 18.60
CA CYS A 7 13.68 18.60 19.21
C CYS A 7 15.00 18.00 18.70
N LEU A 8 15.92 18.86 18.26
CA LEU A 8 17.27 18.53 17.82
C LEU A 8 18.23 18.41 19.01
N ASN A 9 18.94 17.28 19.07
CA ASN A 9 20.10 17.02 19.92
C ASN A 9 21.40 17.53 19.27
N PRO A 10 22.50 17.69 20.04
CA PRO A 10 23.78 18.18 19.52
C PRO A 10 24.44 17.30 18.44
N ASN A 11 24.06 16.03 18.35
CA ASN A 11 24.60 15.06 17.38
C ASN A 11 23.64 14.79 16.22
N ASP A 12 22.53 15.53 16.14
CA ASP A 12 21.54 15.32 15.10
C ASP A 12 22.02 15.86 13.74
N THR A 13 21.61 15.19 12.68
CA THR A 13 21.97 15.55 11.31
C THR A 13 21.10 16.69 10.78
N ALA A 14 21.63 17.44 9.80
CA ALA A 14 20.90 18.52 9.15
C ALA A 14 19.56 18.06 8.57
N SER A 15 19.45 16.81 8.13
CA SER A 15 18.23 16.22 7.56
C SER A 15 16.99 16.27 8.47
N LEU A 16 17.16 16.43 9.79
CA LEU A 16 16.04 16.64 10.72
C LEU A 16 15.49 18.08 10.73
N ILE A 17 16.16 19.01 10.04
CA ILE A 17 15.70 20.38 9.85
C ILE A 17 14.80 20.41 8.62
N THR A 18 13.49 20.53 8.82
CA THR A 18 12.47 20.50 7.75
C THR A 18 11.87 21.87 7.45
N THR A 19 12.58 22.95 7.78
CA THR A 19 12.16 24.32 7.41
C THR A 19 13.31 25.10 6.80
N ARG A 20 13.03 25.75 5.67
CA ARG A 20 14.02 26.45 4.85
C ARG A 20 14.83 27.51 5.62
N HIS A 21 14.16 28.44 6.32
CA HIS A 21 14.85 29.49 7.08
C HIS A 21 15.80 28.91 8.13
N LYS A 22 15.39 27.83 8.81
CA LYS A 22 16.25 27.16 9.80
C LYS A 22 17.42 26.43 9.17
N CYS A 23 17.26 25.93 7.94
CA CYS A 23 18.35 25.35 7.19
C CYS A 23 19.38 26.41 6.77
N GLU A 24 18.90 27.55 6.26
CA GLU A 24 19.74 28.69 5.87
C GLU A 24 20.53 29.28 7.04
N GLU A 25 20.00 29.19 8.27
CA GLU A 25 20.69 29.60 9.50
C GLU A 25 21.17 28.43 10.38
N SER A 26 21.25 27.20 9.84
CA SER A 26 21.47 25.97 10.63
C SER A 26 22.75 25.99 11.48
N GLU A 27 23.84 26.49 10.91
CA GLU A 27 25.12 26.62 11.60
C GLU A 27 25.03 27.62 12.77
N LYS A 28 24.32 28.73 12.57
CA LYS A 28 24.14 29.77 13.60
C LYS A 28 23.17 29.35 14.70
N LEU A 29 22.07 28.70 14.33
CA LEU A 29 20.98 28.35 15.25
C LEU A 29 21.23 27.04 16.00
N PHE A 30 21.92 26.09 15.38
CA PHE A 30 22.07 24.72 15.90
C PHE A 30 23.51 24.22 15.91
N ASN A 31 24.48 24.98 15.37
CA ASN A 31 25.85 24.51 15.17
C ASN A 31 25.92 23.24 14.29
N ILE A 32 24.97 23.10 13.36
CA ILE A 32 24.91 22.01 12.38
C ILE A 32 25.22 22.61 11.01
N LYS A 33 26.27 22.12 10.34
CA LYS A 33 26.62 22.58 9.00
C LYS A 33 25.69 21.96 7.96
N SER A 34 25.35 22.76 6.95
CA SER A 34 24.53 22.33 5.83
C SER A 34 25.06 22.81 4.50
N ARG A 35 24.85 22.00 3.47
CA ARG A 35 25.14 22.31 2.07
C ARG A 35 24.00 23.03 1.35
N GLY A 36 22.84 23.15 2.00
CA GLY A 36 21.66 23.85 1.48
C GLY A 36 20.34 23.13 1.74
N TRP A 37 19.26 23.79 1.32
CA TRP A 37 17.89 23.29 1.42
C TRP A 37 17.51 22.46 0.19
N SER A 38 17.28 21.16 0.36
CA SER A 38 16.89 20.26 -0.75
C SER A 38 15.54 20.63 -1.34
N GLY A 39 14.64 21.25 -0.57
CA GLY A 39 13.26 21.58 -0.93
C GLY A 39 12.27 21.15 0.15
N ASP A 40 12.59 20.05 0.82
CA ASP A 40 11.84 19.38 1.87
C ASP A 40 12.62 19.23 3.19
N LYS A 41 13.96 19.12 3.11
CA LYS A 41 14.86 19.04 4.27
C LYS A 41 16.18 19.78 4.02
N CYS A 42 16.98 19.89 5.08
CA CYS A 42 18.32 20.45 5.00
C CYS A 42 19.34 19.34 4.70
N ILE A 43 20.29 19.60 3.79
CA ILE A 43 21.27 18.60 3.36
C ILE A 43 22.51 18.70 4.25
N GLY A 44 22.93 17.58 4.86
CA GLY A 44 24.13 17.50 5.69
C GLY A 44 25.44 17.59 4.89
N GLU A 45 26.56 17.92 5.55
CA GLU A 45 27.87 17.92 4.88
C GLU A 45 28.32 16.53 4.40
N GLU A 46 28.05 15.50 5.20
CA GLU A 46 28.47 14.12 4.97
C GLU A 46 27.37 13.24 4.35
N GLU A 47 26.19 13.80 4.07
CA GLU A 47 25.08 13.07 3.46
C GLU A 47 25.38 12.82 1.98
N GLU A 48 25.42 11.55 1.58
CA GLU A 48 25.37 11.17 0.17
C GLU A 48 24.02 11.57 -0.39
N ILE A 49 24.04 12.39 -1.43
CA ILE A 49 22.85 12.95 -2.05
C ILE A 49 22.94 12.74 -3.55
N GLU A 50 21.82 12.32 -4.15
CA GLU A 50 21.66 12.20 -5.59
C GLU A 50 20.89 13.40 -6.15
N CYS A 51 20.86 13.55 -7.48
CA CYS A 51 20.13 14.64 -8.10
C CYS A 51 18.63 14.60 -7.73
N GLU A 52 18.05 13.41 -7.67
CA GLU A 52 16.61 13.23 -7.47
C GLU A 52 16.13 13.61 -6.07
N ASP A 53 17.03 13.68 -5.10
CA ASP A 53 16.75 14.15 -3.74
C ASP A 53 16.55 15.68 -3.67
N ILE A 54 16.93 16.41 -4.73
CA ILE A 54 16.84 17.86 -4.79
C ILE A 54 15.45 18.25 -5.33
N THR A 55 14.54 18.58 -4.43
CA THR A 55 13.19 19.10 -4.69
C THR A 55 13.11 20.65 -4.76
N SER A 56 14.26 21.32 -4.89
CA SER A 56 14.39 22.78 -4.96
C SER A 56 14.99 23.19 -6.31
N GLU A 57 14.20 23.86 -7.16
CA GLU A 57 14.65 24.33 -8.48
C GLU A 57 15.93 25.20 -8.41
N PRO A 58 16.03 26.21 -7.51
CA PRO A 58 17.26 27.00 -7.40
C PRO A 58 18.48 26.17 -7.00
N LEU A 59 18.31 25.18 -6.12
CA LEU A 59 19.43 24.32 -5.70
C LEU A 59 19.83 23.35 -6.81
N CYS A 60 18.87 22.83 -7.59
CA CYS A 60 19.13 21.99 -8.75
C CYS A 60 20.05 22.71 -9.76
N TYR A 61 19.79 23.99 -10.05
CA TYR A 61 20.67 24.79 -10.91
C TYR A 61 22.06 25.06 -10.32
N GLN A 62 22.21 24.97 -9.00
CA GLN A 62 23.45 25.16 -8.28
C GLN A 62 24.11 23.82 -7.87
N ALA A 63 23.52 22.67 -8.23
CA ALA A 63 23.91 21.36 -7.72
C ALA A 63 25.38 21.04 -8.02
N LYS A 64 25.88 21.42 -9.21
CA LYS A 64 27.30 21.22 -9.56
C LYS A 64 28.25 22.01 -8.66
N ASN A 65 27.90 23.26 -8.34
CA ASN A 65 28.78 24.17 -7.59
C ASN A 65 28.65 23.99 -6.08
N LYS A 66 27.45 23.69 -5.57
CA LYS A 66 27.17 23.52 -4.13
C LYS A 66 27.28 22.07 -3.66
N LEU A 67 26.84 21.14 -4.51
CA LEU A 67 26.73 19.72 -4.14
C LEU A 67 27.74 18.83 -4.87
N GLY A 68 28.48 19.36 -5.85
CA GLY A 68 29.38 18.54 -6.68
C GLY A 68 28.64 17.57 -7.61
N LEU A 69 27.32 17.70 -7.75
CA LEU A 69 26.49 16.79 -8.54
C LEU A 69 26.31 17.28 -9.97
N SER A 70 26.49 16.39 -10.93
CA SER A 70 26.25 16.67 -12.36
C SER A 70 24.84 16.25 -12.76
N CYS A 71 23.87 17.08 -12.38
CA CYS A 71 22.46 16.85 -12.72
C CYS A 71 22.13 17.35 -14.13
N ARG A 72 21.10 16.75 -14.75
CA ARG A 72 20.65 17.12 -16.10
C ARG A 72 19.88 18.43 -16.11
N GLY A 73 19.12 18.70 -15.05
CA GLY A 73 18.35 19.93 -14.89
C GLY A 73 17.07 19.68 -14.09
N TRP A 74 16.20 20.68 -14.03
CA TRP A 74 14.95 20.62 -13.27
C TRP A 74 13.84 19.92 -14.06
N SER A 75 13.15 18.95 -13.44
CA SER A 75 12.04 18.21 -14.05
C SER A 75 10.71 18.95 -14.02
N GLY A 76 10.57 19.92 -13.12
CA GLY A 76 9.29 20.49 -12.71
C GLY A 76 9.02 20.32 -11.22
N ALA A 77 9.48 19.21 -10.64
CA ALA A 77 9.27 18.85 -9.23
C ALA A 77 10.55 18.45 -8.49
N LYS A 78 11.53 17.87 -9.21
CA LYS A 78 12.84 17.49 -8.66
C LYS A 78 13.96 17.69 -9.69
N CYS A 79 15.20 17.61 -9.26
CA CYS A 79 16.34 17.63 -10.17
C CYS A 79 16.50 16.26 -10.83
N LEU A 80 16.79 16.26 -12.13
CA LEU A 80 16.95 15.07 -12.95
C LEU A 80 18.37 14.55 -12.86
N ALA A 81 18.50 13.23 -12.65
CA ALA A 81 19.75 12.52 -12.88
C ALA A 81 20.21 12.64 -14.34
N TYR A 82 21.50 12.45 -14.60
CA TYR A 82 22.05 12.61 -15.95
C TYR A 82 21.48 11.60 -16.96
N ASN A 83 21.16 10.39 -16.49
CA ASN A 83 20.54 9.30 -17.25
C ASN A 83 19.00 9.33 -17.24
N ALA A 84 18.38 10.33 -16.60
CA ALA A 84 16.93 10.47 -16.60
C ALA A 84 16.38 10.60 -18.03
N GLY A 85 15.19 10.04 -18.26
CA GLY A 85 14.47 10.07 -19.53
C GLY A 85 13.37 11.12 -19.56
N PRO A 86 12.68 11.28 -20.71
CA PRO A 86 11.55 12.20 -20.86
C PRO A 86 10.44 11.98 -19.84
N GLN A 87 10.16 10.73 -19.47
CA GLN A 87 9.12 10.35 -18.52
C GLN A 87 9.33 10.91 -17.11
N ASP A 88 10.56 11.30 -16.77
CA ASP A 88 10.90 11.88 -15.47
C ASP A 88 10.59 13.39 -15.41
N ILE A 89 10.22 14.01 -16.54
CA ILE A 89 9.78 15.40 -16.61
C ILE A 89 8.31 15.50 -16.21
N GLU A 90 8.03 16.15 -15.08
CA GLU A 90 6.69 16.28 -14.48
C GLU A 90 6.04 17.66 -14.72
N SER A 91 6.65 18.51 -15.54
CA SER A 91 6.12 19.83 -15.90
C SER A 91 5.96 19.99 -17.41
N VAL A 92 4.75 20.37 -17.84
CA VAL A 92 4.45 20.72 -19.23
C VAL A 92 5.40 21.79 -19.78
N THR A 93 5.69 22.84 -19.00
CA THR A 93 6.58 23.93 -19.42
C THR A 93 8.02 23.46 -19.54
N VAL A 94 8.46 22.52 -18.70
CA VAL A 94 9.79 21.90 -18.84
C VAL A 94 9.83 21.01 -20.07
N CYS A 95 8.80 20.21 -20.30
CA CYS A 95 8.67 19.32 -21.47
C CYS A 95 8.71 20.10 -22.80
N GLU A 96 7.96 21.19 -22.91
CA GLU A 96 7.96 22.08 -24.08
C GLU A 96 9.35 22.68 -24.38
N ASN A 97 10.21 22.76 -23.37
CA ASN A 97 11.58 23.28 -23.47
C ASN A 97 12.65 22.20 -23.26
N ALA A 98 12.31 20.92 -23.33
CA ALA A 98 13.22 19.83 -22.97
C ALA A 98 14.47 19.80 -23.85
N LYS A 99 14.31 20.08 -25.16
CA LYS A 99 15.44 20.11 -26.11
C LYS A 99 16.45 21.21 -25.77
N SER A 100 15.98 22.42 -25.45
CA SER A 100 16.86 23.56 -25.17
C SER A 100 17.43 23.52 -23.74
N ARG A 101 16.64 23.10 -22.75
CA ARG A 101 17.03 23.10 -21.33
C ARG A 101 17.74 21.82 -20.88
N LEU A 102 17.31 20.66 -21.38
CA LEU A 102 17.75 19.34 -20.89
C LEU A 102 18.49 18.51 -21.95
N ARG A 103 18.57 19.03 -23.20
CA ARG A 103 19.12 18.31 -24.36
C ARG A 103 18.46 16.93 -24.51
N MET A 104 17.13 16.90 -24.37
CA MET A 104 16.30 15.72 -24.58
C MET A 104 15.40 15.96 -25.78
N ASP A 105 15.42 15.03 -26.73
CA ASP A 105 14.42 15.00 -27.78
C ASP A 105 13.17 14.29 -27.24
N VAL A 106 12.02 14.94 -27.41
CA VAL A 106 10.72 14.51 -26.88
C VAL A 106 9.65 14.76 -27.94
N ILE A 107 8.57 13.99 -27.89
CA ILE A 107 7.40 14.22 -28.77
C ILE A 107 6.59 15.41 -28.24
N GLY A 108 6.41 15.46 -26.92
CA GLY A 108 5.61 16.48 -26.26
C GLY A 108 5.04 15.98 -24.93
N TRP A 109 4.11 16.75 -24.37
CA TRP A 109 3.51 16.44 -23.08
C TRP A 109 2.39 15.38 -23.22
N GLY A 110 2.49 14.29 -22.47
CA GLY A 110 1.51 13.19 -22.46
C GLY A 110 0.36 13.40 -21.48
N GLY A 111 0.50 14.35 -20.55
CA GLY A 111 -0.54 14.68 -19.56
C GLY A 111 -0.01 14.66 -18.13
N SER A 112 0.74 13.62 -17.78
CA SER A 112 1.41 13.46 -16.48
C SER A 112 2.93 13.58 -16.59
N SER A 113 3.49 13.23 -17.74
CA SER A 113 4.92 13.31 -18.04
C SER A 113 5.18 13.70 -19.49
N CYS A 114 6.44 13.98 -19.81
CA CYS A 114 6.89 14.18 -21.18
C CYS A 114 7.09 12.83 -21.89
N LEU A 115 6.77 12.77 -23.18
CA LEU A 115 6.81 11.54 -23.98
C LEU A 115 8.12 11.42 -24.76
N ASP A 116 8.70 10.23 -24.71
CA ASP A 116 9.84 9.85 -25.55
C ASP A 116 9.43 9.77 -27.03
N ILE A 117 10.40 9.91 -27.95
CA ILE A 117 10.21 9.78 -29.40
C ILE A 117 9.66 8.43 -29.86
N THR A 118 9.75 7.39 -29.02
CA THR A 118 9.16 6.07 -29.28
C THR A 118 7.86 5.83 -28.53
N ALA A 119 7.32 6.82 -27.81
CA ALA A 119 6.12 6.65 -27.01
C ALA A 119 4.90 6.31 -27.87
N ASP A 120 4.04 5.44 -27.36
CA ASP A 120 2.75 5.13 -27.97
C ASP A 120 1.58 5.80 -27.24
N ALA A 121 0.36 5.63 -27.77
CA ALA A 121 -0.80 6.29 -27.19
C ALA A 121 -1.08 5.90 -25.74
N SER A 122 -0.67 4.71 -25.29
CA SER A 122 -0.92 4.24 -23.93
C SER A 122 -0.23 5.07 -22.85
N GLU A 123 0.79 5.84 -23.23
CA GLU A 123 1.50 6.78 -22.35
C GLU A 123 0.80 8.15 -22.24
N ILE A 124 -0.22 8.41 -23.06
CA ILE A 124 -1.00 9.65 -22.99
C ILE A 124 -2.05 9.52 -21.89
N THR A 125 -1.86 10.26 -20.79
CA THR A 125 -2.72 10.23 -19.59
C THR A 125 -3.64 11.45 -19.47
N ALA A 126 -3.76 12.29 -20.49
CA ALA A 126 -4.71 13.41 -20.53
C ALA A 126 -5.74 13.23 -21.65
N ALA A 127 -7.03 13.23 -21.29
CA ALA A 127 -8.13 13.00 -22.22
C ALA A 127 -8.16 13.97 -23.42
N HIS A 128 -7.88 15.25 -23.19
CA HIS A 128 -7.88 16.28 -24.24
C HIS A 128 -6.69 16.11 -25.21
N ILE A 129 -5.57 15.58 -24.72
CA ILE A 129 -4.39 15.23 -25.53
C ILE A 129 -4.69 13.98 -26.34
N CYS A 130 -5.24 12.94 -25.71
CA CYS A 130 -5.66 11.71 -26.38
C CYS A 130 -6.61 11.99 -27.57
N LYS A 131 -7.63 12.83 -27.36
CA LYS A 131 -8.59 13.23 -28.41
C LYS A 131 -7.91 13.88 -29.64
N ASN A 132 -6.79 14.56 -29.45
CA ASN A 132 -6.05 15.27 -30.50
C ASN A 132 -4.64 14.70 -30.72
N SER A 133 -4.40 13.46 -30.30
CA SER A 133 -3.06 12.85 -30.20
C SER A 133 -2.33 12.85 -31.53
N SER A 134 -3.02 12.52 -32.63
CA SER A 134 -2.43 12.54 -33.98
C SER A 134 -1.98 13.95 -34.40
N ASN A 135 -2.74 14.99 -34.06
CA ASN A 135 -2.41 16.37 -34.43
C ASN A 135 -1.34 17.00 -33.52
N LEU A 136 -1.41 16.70 -32.21
CA LEU A 136 -0.51 17.31 -31.21
C LEU A 136 0.82 16.59 -31.11
N LEU A 137 0.83 15.27 -31.26
CA LEU A 137 1.96 14.39 -30.95
C LEU A 137 2.35 13.49 -32.13
N GLY A 138 1.56 13.44 -33.22
CA GLY A 138 1.78 12.48 -34.29
C GLY A 138 1.50 11.03 -33.90
N ILE A 139 0.83 10.80 -32.76
CA ILE A 139 0.53 9.47 -32.22
C ILE A 139 -0.93 9.13 -32.54
N GLU A 140 -1.17 8.05 -33.28
CA GLU A 140 -2.53 7.55 -33.52
C GLU A 140 -3.06 6.80 -32.29
N SER A 141 -4.37 6.96 -32.00
CA SER A 141 -5.03 6.29 -30.88
C SER A 141 -6.42 5.78 -31.24
N ARG A 142 -6.89 4.78 -30.47
CA ARG A 142 -8.23 4.19 -30.60
C ARG A 142 -9.28 4.84 -29.70
N GLY A 143 -8.88 5.83 -28.89
CA GLY A 143 -9.77 6.59 -28.02
C GLY A 143 -9.31 6.61 -26.57
N TRP A 144 -10.15 7.19 -25.71
CA TRP A 144 -9.86 7.40 -24.29
C TRP A 144 -10.54 6.34 -23.42
N ASP A 145 -9.77 5.68 -22.57
CA ASP A 145 -10.26 4.62 -21.68
C ASP A 145 -10.69 5.11 -20.29
N GLY A 146 -10.59 6.40 -20.02
CA GLY A 146 -10.94 6.99 -18.72
C GLY A 146 -9.72 7.48 -17.95
N SER A 147 -8.59 6.81 -18.10
CA SER A 147 -7.31 7.13 -17.42
C SER A 147 -6.13 7.32 -18.37
N LYS A 148 -6.16 6.62 -19.52
CA LYS A 148 -5.14 6.70 -20.56
C LYS A 148 -5.77 6.58 -21.96
N CYS A 149 -5.01 6.95 -22.96
CA CYS A 149 -5.38 6.70 -24.35
C CYS A 149 -5.11 5.24 -24.72
N LEU A 150 -5.84 4.74 -25.71
CA LEU A 150 -5.73 3.36 -26.16
C LEU A 150 -4.84 3.29 -27.41
N SER A 151 -3.76 2.52 -27.35
CA SER A 151 -2.85 2.28 -28.48
C SER A 151 -3.44 1.29 -29.49
N PHE A 152 -2.80 1.16 -30.65
CA PHE A 152 -3.18 0.15 -31.64
C PHE A 152 -2.60 -1.24 -31.34
N SER A 153 -1.59 -1.33 -30.48
CA SER A 153 -0.95 -2.56 -30.01
C SER A 153 -1.67 -3.20 -28.82
N MET A 154 -2.67 -2.53 -28.24
CA MET A 154 -3.37 -3.01 -27.05
C MET A 154 -4.11 -4.34 -27.25
N ASN A 155 -4.28 -5.06 -26.16
CA ASN A 155 -5.19 -6.20 -26.02
C ASN A 155 -6.46 -5.81 -25.25
N CYS A 156 -7.35 -6.77 -24.98
CA CYS A 156 -8.57 -6.49 -24.24
C CYS A 156 -8.31 -6.14 -22.77
N THR A 157 -7.33 -6.77 -22.14
CA THR A 157 -7.02 -6.55 -20.71
C THR A 157 -6.46 -5.16 -20.43
N ASP A 158 -5.95 -4.46 -21.45
CA ASP A 158 -5.54 -3.06 -21.36
C ASP A 158 -6.72 -2.08 -21.21
N ILE A 159 -7.94 -2.52 -21.51
CA ILE A 159 -9.16 -1.72 -21.42
C ILE A 159 -9.76 -1.84 -20.01
N THR A 160 -9.75 -0.73 -19.29
CA THR A 160 -10.23 -0.54 -17.91
C THR A 160 -11.56 0.22 -17.83
N SER A 161 -12.14 0.65 -18.95
CA SER A 161 -13.51 1.16 -19.02
C SER A 161 -14.48 0.14 -19.58
N GLN A 162 -15.55 -0.13 -18.82
CA GLN A 162 -16.65 -0.97 -19.29
C GLN A 162 -17.28 -0.44 -20.59
N THR A 163 -17.37 0.87 -20.76
CA THR A 163 -17.93 1.50 -21.97
C THR A 163 -17.02 1.27 -23.18
N MET A 164 -15.71 1.34 -22.98
CA MET A 164 -14.74 1.04 -24.04
C MET A 164 -14.73 -0.45 -24.38
N CYS A 165 -14.81 -1.32 -23.37
CA CYS A 165 -14.90 -2.76 -23.57
C CYS A 165 -16.13 -3.14 -24.42
N LYS A 166 -17.29 -2.52 -24.16
CA LYS A 166 -18.51 -2.70 -24.99
C LYS A 166 -18.30 -2.28 -26.45
N ASN A 167 -17.44 -1.30 -26.69
CA ASN A 167 -17.12 -0.79 -28.03
C ASN A 167 -15.83 -1.41 -28.61
N ALA A 168 -15.22 -2.40 -27.96
CA ALA A 168 -13.93 -2.98 -28.38
C ALA A 168 -13.97 -3.55 -29.81
N HIS A 169 -15.10 -4.12 -30.22
CA HIS A 169 -15.32 -4.57 -31.60
C HIS A 169 -15.19 -3.45 -32.64
N LYS A 170 -15.63 -2.22 -32.32
CA LYS A 170 -15.47 -1.05 -33.20
C LYS A 170 -14.01 -0.60 -33.30
N MET A 171 -13.22 -0.94 -32.29
CA MET A 171 -11.78 -0.73 -32.25
C MET A 171 -11.00 -1.89 -32.87
N GLY A 172 -11.67 -2.89 -33.47
CA GLY A 172 -11.03 -4.05 -34.11
C GLY A 172 -10.51 -5.10 -33.13
N LEU A 173 -10.94 -5.08 -31.86
CA LEU A 173 -10.57 -6.08 -30.86
C LEU A 173 -11.65 -7.14 -30.70
N GLN A 174 -11.22 -8.40 -30.50
CA GLN A 174 -12.10 -9.55 -30.27
C GLN A 174 -12.20 -9.88 -28.78
N CYS A 175 -12.75 -8.96 -28.00
CA CYS A 175 -12.94 -9.17 -26.57
C CYS A 175 -14.23 -9.96 -26.28
N VAL A 176 -14.19 -10.84 -25.27
CA VAL A 176 -15.36 -11.65 -24.90
C VAL A 176 -16.31 -10.92 -23.94
N GLY A 177 -15.82 -9.92 -23.22
CA GLY A 177 -16.68 -9.07 -22.40
C GLY A 177 -15.96 -8.41 -21.24
N TRP A 178 -16.74 -7.76 -20.38
CA TRP A 178 -16.23 -7.03 -19.22
C TRP A 178 -16.10 -7.93 -17.99
N GLY A 179 -14.88 -8.21 -17.53
CA GLY A 179 -14.61 -9.05 -16.36
C GLY A 179 -15.04 -8.41 -15.03
N GLY A 180 -15.01 -7.08 -14.94
CA GLY A 180 -15.38 -6.32 -13.74
C GLY A 180 -14.46 -5.12 -13.51
N SER A 181 -13.17 -5.32 -13.81
CA SER A 181 -12.09 -4.33 -13.73
C SER A 181 -11.39 -4.12 -15.06
N THR A 182 -11.37 -5.13 -15.93
CA THR A 182 -10.81 -5.08 -17.28
C THR A 182 -11.71 -5.79 -18.29
N CYS A 183 -11.48 -5.55 -19.58
CA CYS A 183 -12.06 -6.36 -20.64
C CYS A 183 -11.29 -7.66 -20.78
N LEU A 184 -11.97 -8.73 -21.20
CA LEU A 184 -11.42 -10.08 -21.29
C LEU A 184 -11.07 -10.44 -22.73
N ASN A 185 -9.90 -11.04 -22.93
CA ASN A 185 -9.53 -11.74 -24.15
C ASN A 185 -10.21 -13.13 -24.22
N PRO A 186 -10.28 -13.77 -25.40
CA PRO A 186 -10.92 -15.08 -25.56
C PRO A 186 -10.33 -16.23 -24.74
N ASN A 187 -9.05 -16.14 -24.39
CA ASN A 187 -8.34 -17.20 -23.66
C ASN A 187 -7.95 -16.77 -22.24
N ASP A 188 -8.56 -15.70 -21.73
CA ASP A 188 -8.30 -15.25 -20.37
C ASP A 188 -8.85 -16.25 -19.34
N THR A 189 -8.23 -16.26 -18.16
CA THR A 189 -8.64 -17.13 -17.06
C THR A 189 -9.76 -16.49 -16.24
N ALA A 190 -10.49 -17.31 -15.49
CA ALA A 190 -11.57 -16.83 -14.63
C ALA A 190 -11.09 -15.78 -13.61
N SER A 191 -9.82 -15.83 -13.19
CA SER A 191 -9.24 -14.92 -12.19
C SER A 191 -9.38 -13.42 -12.54
N LEU A 192 -9.55 -13.07 -13.82
CA LEU A 192 -9.80 -11.70 -14.27
C LEU A 192 -11.27 -11.25 -14.13
N ILE A 193 -12.17 -12.15 -13.74
CA ILE A 193 -13.57 -11.85 -13.44
C ILE A 193 -13.69 -11.46 -11.98
N THR A 194 -13.83 -10.15 -11.74
CA THR A 194 -13.83 -9.51 -10.41
C THR A 194 -15.23 -9.13 -9.93
N THR A 195 -16.27 -9.76 -10.48
CA THR A 195 -17.65 -9.55 -10.03
C THR A 195 -18.38 -10.87 -9.86
N ARG A 196 -18.97 -11.07 -8.67
CA ARG A 196 -19.61 -12.34 -8.28
C ARG A 196 -20.64 -12.87 -9.28
N HIS A 197 -21.62 -12.06 -9.68
CA HIS A 197 -22.65 -12.50 -10.64
C HIS A 197 -22.03 -13.01 -11.95
N LYS A 198 -21.04 -12.29 -12.47
CA LYS A 198 -20.36 -12.72 -13.70
C LYS A 198 -19.51 -13.94 -13.50
N CYS A 199 -19.01 -14.16 -12.28
CA CYS A 199 -18.31 -15.37 -11.93
C CYS A 199 -19.22 -16.59 -11.97
N GLU A 200 -20.39 -16.47 -11.35
CA GLU A 200 -21.41 -17.51 -11.28
C GLU A 200 -21.94 -17.86 -12.68
N GLU A 201 -21.94 -16.91 -13.62
CA GLU A 201 -22.35 -17.12 -15.02
C GLU A 201 -21.17 -17.14 -16.02
N SER A 202 -19.92 -17.32 -15.56
CA SER A 202 -18.71 -17.13 -16.37
C SER A 202 -18.65 -18.00 -17.63
N GLU A 203 -19.05 -19.27 -17.53
CA GLU A 203 -19.09 -20.19 -18.67
C GLU A 203 -20.12 -19.75 -19.72
N LYS A 204 -21.28 -19.25 -19.27
CA LYS A 204 -22.35 -18.78 -20.16
C LYS A 204 -22.02 -17.43 -20.80
N LEU A 205 -21.43 -16.51 -20.04
CA LEU A 205 -21.17 -15.14 -20.49
C LEU A 205 -19.90 -15.03 -21.35
N PHE A 206 -18.86 -15.78 -21.00
CA PHE A 206 -17.52 -15.61 -21.57
C PHE A 206 -16.92 -16.92 -22.10
N ASN A 207 -17.60 -18.05 -21.94
CA ASN A 207 -17.03 -19.38 -22.22
C ASN A 207 -15.76 -19.67 -21.39
N ILE A 208 -15.70 -19.12 -20.17
CA ILE A 208 -14.60 -19.31 -19.23
C ILE A 208 -15.12 -20.11 -18.04
N LYS A 209 -14.53 -21.27 -17.76
CA LYS A 209 -14.93 -22.09 -16.62
C LYS A 209 -14.33 -21.56 -15.32
N SER A 210 -15.14 -21.55 -14.27
CA SER A 210 -14.77 -21.11 -12.93
C SER A 210 -15.12 -22.18 -11.91
N ARG A 211 -14.24 -22.39 -10.92
CA ARG A 211 -14.53 -23.28 -9.79
C ARG A 211 -15.32 -22.61 -8.67
N GLY A 212 -15.51 -21.29 -8.74
CA GLY A 212 -16.30 -20.52 -7.79
C GLY A 212 -15.77 -19.12 -7.55
N TRP A 213 -16.52 -18.38 -6.73
CA TRP A 213 -16.19 -17.03 -6.29
C TRP A 213 -15.37 -17.07 -4.99
N SER A 214 -14.09 -16.68 -5.06
CA SER A 214 -13.18 -16.65 -3.91
C SER A 214 -13.59 -15.59 -2.89
N GLY A 215 -14.20 -14.48 -3.32
CA GLY A 215 -14.65 -13.37 -2.48
C GLY A 215 -14.42 -12.01 -3.14
N ASP A 216 -13.36 -11.93 -3.94
CA ASP A 216 -12.91 -10.76 -4.72
C ASP A 216 -12.76 -11.06 -6.22
N LYS A 217 -12.45 -12.31 -6.59
CA LYS A 217 -12.36 -12.79 -7.98
C LYS A 217 -12.90 -14.22 -8.14
N CYS A 218 -13.09 -14.66 -9.38
CA CYS A 218 -13.26 -16.09 -9.63
C CYS A 218 -11.96 -16.86 -9.44
N ILE A 219 -12.12 -18.17 -9.24
CA ILE A 219 -11.02 -19.14 -9.24
C ILE A 219 -11.00 -19.88 -10.57
N GLY A 220 -9.85 -19.86 -11.26
CA GLY A 220 -9.62 -20.63 -12.49
C GLY A 220 -9.61 -22.15 -12.26
N GLU A 221 -9.79 -22.94 -13.32
CA GLU A 221 -9.73 -24.41 -13.23
C GLU A 221 -8.34 -24.92 -12.80
N GLU A 222 -7.29 -24.30 -13.35
CA GLU A 222 -5.88 -24.67 -13.15
C GLU A 222 -5.19 -23.83 -12.05
N GLU A 223 -5.93 -22.93 -11.40
CA GLU A 223 -5.38 -22.09 -10.33
C GLU A 223 -5.21 -22.91 -9.04
N GLU A 224 -3.95 -23.00 -8.59
CA GLU A 224 -3.65 -23.45 -7.24
C GLU A 224 -4.09 -22.37 -6.25
N ILE A 225 -4.89 -22.76 -5.27
CA ILE A 225 -5.40 -21.88 -4.23
C ILE A 225 -5.36 -22.60 -2.91
N GLU A 226 -5.18 -21.83 -1.85
CA GLU A 226 -5.21 -22.30 -0.48
C GLU A 226 -6.54 -21.90 0.18
N CYS A 227 -6.80 -22.44 1.37
CA CYS A 227 -8.00 -22.07 2.12
C CYS A 227 -8.04 -20.57 2.41
N GLU A 228 -6.89 -19.98 2.73
CA GLU A 228 -6.80 -18.58 3.16
C GLU A 228 -7.10 -17.59 2.04
N ASP A 229 -6.98 -18.01 0.77
CA ASP A 229 -7.36 -17.22 -0.40
C ASP A 229 -8.89 -17.09 -0.56
N ILE A 230 -9.67 -17.90 0.17
CA ILE A 230 -11.13 -17.90 0.09
C ILE A 230 -11.69 -16.92 1.13
N THR A 231 -12.06 -15.73 0.68
CA THR A 231 -12.77 -14.69 1.44
C THR A 231 -14.30 -14.72 1.24
N SER A 232 -14.82 -15.81 0.68
CA SER A 232 -16.24 -16.06 0.42
C SER A 232 -16.73 -17.18 1.34
N GLU A 233 -17.54 -16.82 2.34
CA GLU A 233 -18.09 -17.80 3.29
C GLU A 233 -18.83 -18.98 2.59
N PRO A 234 -19.71 -18.75 1.59
CA PRO A 234 -20.38 -19.86 0.91
C PRO A 234 -19.41 -20.80 0.20
N LEU A 235 -18.31 -20.28 -0.37
CA LEU A 235 -17.32 -21.12 -1.03
C LEU A 235 -16.46 -21.87 -0.02
N CYS A 236 -16.12 -21.26 1.13
CA CYS A 236 -15.39 -21.92 2.21
C CYS A 236 -16.09 -23.21 2.66
N TYR A 237 -17.40 -23.18 2.85
CA TYR A 237 -18.18 -24.38 3.20
C TYR A 237 -18.27 -25.41 2.05
N GLN A 238 -18.01 -25.01 0.80
CA GLN A 238 -18.00 -25.88 -0.37
C GLN A 238 -16.57 -26.26 -0.81
N ALA A 239 -15.53 -25.79 -0.11
CA ALA A 239 -14.14 -25.88 -0.55
C ALA A 239 -13.70 -27.33 -0.82
N LYS A 240 -14.11 -28.26 0.05
CA LYS A 240 -13.82 -29.68 -0.14
C LYS A 240 -14.42 -30.26 -1.43
N ASN A 241 -15.65 -29.88 -1.76
CA ASN A 241 -16.38 -30.47 -2.89
C ASN A 241 -16.07 -29.76 -4.22
N LYS A 242 -15.81 -28.44 -4.18
CA LYS A 242 -15.56 -27.63 -5.38
C LYS A 242 -14.08 -27.48 -5.73
N LEU A 243 -13.23 -27.47 -4.72
CA LEU A 243 -11.81 -27.11 -4.85
C LEU A 243 -10.89 -28.25 -4.39
N GLY A 244 -11.44 -29.31 -3.79
CA GLY A 244 -10.64 -30.40 -3.21
C GLY A 244 -9.89 -30.00 -1.92
N LEU A 245 -10.16 -28.81 -1.38
CA LEU A 245 -9.43 -28.27 -0.24
C LEU A 245 -10.03 -28.73 1.10
N SER A 246 -9.16 -29.21 2.00
CA SER A 246 -9.55 -29.59 3.36
C SER A 246 -9.39 -28.42 4.32
N CYS A 247 -10.27 -27.43 4.21
CA CYS A 247 -10.25 -26.26 5.09
C CYS A 247 -10.88 -26.56 6.45
N ARG A 248 -10.44 -25.84 7.49
CA ARG A 248 -10.98 -26.01 8.85
C ARG A 248 -12.35 -25.38 9.03
N GLY A 249 -12.62 -24.29 8.31
CA GLY A 249 -13.92 -23.61 8.29
C GLY A 249 -13.77 -22.09 8.18
N TRP A 250 -14.85 -21.36 8.33
CA TRP A 250 -14.87 -19.90 8.18
C TRP A 250 -14.39 -19.18 9.45
N SER A 251 -13.43 -18.26 9.33
CA SER A 251 -12.88 -17.47 10.43
C SER A 251 -13.76 -16.29 10.83
N GLY A 252 -14.65 -15.86 9.93
CA GLY A 252 -15.35 -14.57 10.00
C GLY A 252 -15.05 -13.68 8.81
N ALA A 253 -13.84 -13.78 8.25
CA ALA A 253 -13.36 -12.97 7.13
C ALA A 253 -12.75 -13.79 5.98
N LYS A 254 -12.15 -14.95 6.30
CA LYS A 254 -11.56 -15.88 5.33
C LYS A 254 -11.76 -17.34 5.77
N CYS A 255 -11.49 -18.27 4.87
CA CYS A 255 -11.46 -19.69 5.21
C CYS A 255 -10.13 -20.04 5.88
N LEU A 256 -10.21 -20.84 6.94
CA LEU A 256 -9.06 -21.25 7.73
C LEU A 256 -8.36 -22.45 7.10
N ALA A 257 -7.03 -22.40 7.06
CA ALA A 257 -6.20 -23.57 6.81
C ALA A 257 -6.51 -24.69 7.82
N TYR A 258 -6.25 -25.94 7.45
CA TYR A 258 -6.56 -27.10 8.29
C TYR A 258 -5.90 -27.04 9.68
N ASN A 259 -4.67 -26.51 9.73
CA ASN A 259 -3.83 -26.38 10.92
C ASN A 259 -3.97 -25.02 11.62
N ALA A 260 -4.85 -24.12 11.14
CA ALA A 260 -5.08 -22.82 11.77
C ALA A 260 -5.50 -22.98 13.24
N GLY A 261 -5.09 -22.05 14.09
CA GLY A 261 -5.40 -22.01 15.52
C GLY A 261 -6.49 -20.99 15.86
N PRO A 262 -6.88 -20.90 17.15
CA PRO A 262 -7.87 -19.92 17.62
C PRO A 262 -7.51 -18.47 17.29
N GLN A 263 -6.22 -18.12 17.32
CA GLN A 263 -5.75 -16.78 17.02
C GLN A 263 -6.07 -16.31 15.58
N ASP A 264 -6.34 -17.24 14.66
CA ASP A 264 -6.68 -16.96 13.26
C ASP A 264 -8.18 -16.65 13.07
N ILE A 265 -8.98 -16.76 14.14
CA ILE A 265 -10.40 -16.37 14.12
C ILE A 265 -10.51 -14.85 14.28
N GLU A 266 -11.11 -14.18 13.30
CA GLU A 266 -11.24 -12.72 13.23
C GLU A 266 -12.65 -12.21 13.65
N SER A 267 -13.55 -13.12 14.01
CA SER A 267 -14.92 -12.78 14.41
C SER A 267 -15.26 -13.30 15.79
N VAL A 268 -15.77 -12.40 16.64
CA VAL A 268 -16.30 -12.75 17.98
C VAL A 268 -17.40 -13.81 17.89
N THR A 269 -18.30 -13.73 16.92
CA THR A 269 -19.41 -14.69 16.79
C THR A 269 -18.93 -16.06 16.33
N VAL A 270 -17.85 -16.11 15.56
CA VAL A 270 -17.18 -17.37 15.18
C VAL A 270 -16.45 -17.94 16.38
N CYS A 271 -15.74 -17.11 17.15
CA CYS A 271 -15.03 -17.50 18.37
C CYS A 271 -15.99 -18.13 19.40
N GLU A 272 -17.14 -17.49 19.66
CA GLU A 272 -18.19 -18.02 20.55
C GLU A 272 -18.70 -19.41 20.14
N ASN A 273 -18.59 -19.76 18.86
CA ASN A 273 -19.02 -21.03 18.29
C ASN A 273 -17.85 -21.92 17.81
N ALA A 274 -16.61 -21.61 18.19
CA ALA A 274 -15.42 -22.25 17.62
C ALA A 274 -15.39 -23.77 17.91
N LYS A 275 -15.87 -24.19 19.08
CA LYS A 275 -15.94 -25.61 19.44
C LYS A 275 -16.89 -26.40 18.54
N SER A 276 -18.08 -25.87 18.27
CA SER A 276 -19.09 -26.56 17.46
C SER A 276 -18.83 -26.45 15.96
N ARG A 277 -18.30 -25.30 15.50
CA ARG A 277 -18.08 -25.02 14.07
C ARG A 277 -16.70 -25.44 13.56
N LEU A 278 -15.65 -25.22 14.35
CA LEU A 278 -14.25 -25.39 13.93
C LEU A 278 -13.51 -26.49 14.70
N ARG A 279 -14.19 -27.13 15.67
CA ARG A 279 -13.59 -28.10 16.59
C ARG A 279 -12.31 -27.55 17.24
N MET A 280 -12.39 -26.29 17.68
CA MET A 280 -11.34 -25.63 18.43
C MET A 280 -11.80 -25.44 19.87
N ASP A 281 -10.96 -25.84 20.82
CA ASP A 281 -11.15 -25.48 22.21
C ASP A 281 -10.57 -24.08 22.43
N VAL A 282 -11.44 -23.18 22.88
CA VAL A 282 -11.14 -21.75 23.07
C VAL A 282 -11.71 -21.31 24.41
N ILE A 283 -11.08 -20.33 25.04
CA ILE A 283 -11.58 -19.73 26.28
C ILE A 283 -12.54 -18.57 26.01
N GLY A 284 -12.38 -17.90 24.86
CA GLY A 284 -13.22 -16.79 24.46
C GLY A 284 -12.48 -15.76 23.62
N TRP A 285 -13.14 -14.64 23.37
CA TRP A 285 -12.61 -13.54 22.56
C TRP A 285 -11.65 -12.66 23.36
N GLY A 286 -10.44 -12.45 22.87
CA GLY A 286 -9.41 -11.62 23.51
C GLY A 286 -9.49 -10.13 23.15
N GLY A 287 -10.25 -9.77 22.12
CA GLY A 287 -10.40 -8.39 21.65
C GLY A 287 -10.15 -8.26 20.16
N SER A 288 -9.07 -8.86 19.69
CA SER A 288 -8.66 -8.91 18.28
C SER A 288 -8.71 -10.31 17.67
N SER A 289 -8.64 -11.35 18.51
CA SER A 289 -8.62 -12.75 18.10
C SER A 289 -9.26 -13.64 19.16
N CYS A 290 -9.56 -14.89 18.80
CA CYS A 290 -9.99 -15.90 19.75
C CYS A 290 -8.79 -16.47 20.51
N LEU A 291 -8.96 -16.67 21.81
CA LEU A 291 -7.89 -17.15 22.69
C LEU A 291 -8.01 -18.65 22.92
N ASP A 292 -6.88 -19.34 22.85
CA ASP A 292 -6.81 -20.76 23.18
C ASP A 292 -6.78 -21.01 24.71
N ILE A 293 -6.78 -22.28 25.11
CA ILE A 293 -6.81 -22.69 26.53
C ILE A 293 -5.51 -22.43 27.31
N THR A 294 -4.44 -22.08 26.60
CA THR A 294 -3.13 -21.74 27.16
C THR A 294 -2.87 -20.24 27.18
N ALA A 295 -3.79 -19.45 26.63
CA ALA A 295 -3.64 -18.01 26.51
C ALA A 295 -3.45 -17.33 27.86
N ASP A 296 -2.62 -16.28 27.86
CA ASP A 296 -2.40 -15.44 29.04
C ASP A 296 -2.99 -14.03 28.87
N ALA A 297 -2.93 -13.23 29.95
CA ALA A 297 -3.50 -11.89 29.94
C ALA A 297 -2.91 -10.98 28.85
N SER A 298 -1.64 -11.16 28.48
CA SER A 298 -0.97 -10.31 27.49
C SER A 298 -1.56 -10.41 26.09
N GLU A 299 -2.33 -11.48 25.81
CA GLU A 299 -3.04 -11.68 24.55
C GLU A 299 -4.42 -10.99 24.50
N ILE A 300 -4.88 -10.44 25.63
CA ILE A 300 -6.14 -9.69 25.69
C ILE A 300 -5.87 -8.25 25.24
N THR A 301 -6.44 -7.88 24.08
CA THR A 301 -6.25 -6.58 23.40
C THR A 301 -7.47 -5.66 23.49
N ALA A 302 -8.49 -6.01 24.27
CA ALA A 302 -9.64 -5.15 24.55
C ALA A 302 -9.73 -4.77 26.03
N ALA A 303 -9.71 -3.47 26.32
CA ALA A 303 -9.72 -2.94 27.68
C ALA A 303 -10.92 -3.43 28.54
N HIS A 304 -12.10 -3.55 27.94
CA HIS A 304 -13.32 -4.01 28.64
C HIS A 304 -13.26 -5.51 28.96
N ILE A 305 -12.57 -6.30 28.14
CA ILE A 305 -12.32 -7.73 28.36
C ILE A 305 -11.26 -7.87 29.45
N CYS A 306 -10.15 -7.11 29.36
CA CYS A 306 -9.09 -7.09 30.37
C CYS A 306 -9.65 -6.80 31.77
N LYS A 307 -10.50 -5.78 31.92
CA LYS A 307 -11.13 -5.42 33.20
C LYS A 307 -11.96 -6.55 33.82
N ASN A 308 -12.53 -7.44 33.00
CA ASN A 308 -13.38 -8.56 33.44
C ASN A 308 -12.77 -9.93 33.10
N SER A 309 -11.46 -9.99 32.85
CA SER A 309 -10.77 -11.17 32.30
C SER A 309 -10.93 -12.42 33.16
N SER A 310 -10.87 -12.27 34.48
CA SER A 310 -11.08 -13.39 35.42
C SER A 310 -12.50 -13.97 35.33
N ASN A 311 -13.52 -13.13 35.14
CA ASN A 311 -14.91 -13.57 35.06
C ASN A 311 -15.28 -14.08 33.66
N LEU A 312 -14.77 -13.44 32.60
CA LEU A 312 -15.14 -13.75 31.22
C LEU A 312 -14.32 -14.91 30.64
N LEU A 313 -13.03 -14.99 31.00
CA LEU A 313 -12.05 -15.89 30.37
C LEU A 313 -11.33 -16.80 31.39
N GLY A 314 -11.51 -16.58 32.69
CA GLY A 314 -10.75 -17.30 33.73
C GLY A 314 -9.27 -16.88 33.81
N ILE A 315 -8.89 -15.76 33.16
CA ILE A 315 -7.52 -15.26 33.14
C ILE A 315 -7.37 -14.13 34.17
N GLU A 316 -6.44 -14.27 35.10
CA GLU A 316 -6.10 -13.18 36.01
C GLU A 316 -5.19 -12.15 35.34
N SER A 317 -5.42 -10.86 35.60
CA SER A 317 -4.61 -9.77 35.07
C SER A 317 -4.31 -8.70 36.12
N ARG A 318 -3.19 -7.99 35.92
CA ARG A 318 -2.73 -6.89 36.78
C ARG A 318 -3.31 -5.53 36.40
N GLY A 319 -3.82 -5.39 35.18
CA GLY A 319 -4.34 -4.14 34.66
C GLY A 319 -4.18 -4.02 33.15
N TRP A 320 -4.49 -2.84 32.63
CA TRP A 320 -4.47 -2.52 31.20
C TRP A 320 -3.36 -1.51 30.90
N ASP A 321 -2.44 -1.80 29.97
CA ASP A 321 -1.30 -0.91 29.69
C ASP A 321 -1.62 0.25 28.72
N GLY A 322 -2.80 0.23 28.11
CA GLY A 322 -3.19 1.14 27.03
C GLY A 322 -3.49 0.40 25.72
N SER A 323 -2.89 -0.77 25.53
CA SER A 323 -2.93 -1.57 24.29
C SER A 323 -3.23 -3.05 24.54
N LYS A 324 -2.80 -3.61 25.68
CA LYS A 324 -3.03 -4.99 26.08
C LYS A 324 -3.19 -5.12 27.60
N CYS A 325 -3.70 -6.26 28.04
CA CYS A 325 -3.77 -6.58 29.45
C CYS A 325 -2.40 -7.04 29.97
N LEU A 326 -2.12 -6.78 31.24
CA LEU A 326 -0.84 -7.09 31.86
C LEU A 326 -0.96 -8.42 32.63
N SER A 327 -0.08 -9.37 32.31
CA SER A 327 0.03 -10.64 33.02
C SER A 327 0.76 -10.49 34.35
N PHE A 328 0.67 -11.50 35.21
CA PHE A 328 1.43 -11.53 36.46
C PHE A 328 2.93 -11.86 36.26
N SER A 329 3.31 -12.38 35.09
CA SER A 329 4.71 -12.63 34.72
C SER A 329 5.43 -11.39 34.19
N MET A 330 4.69 -10.32 33.86
CA MET A 330 5.28 -9.08 33.34
C MET A 330 6.09 -8.30 34.39
N ASN A 331 7.11 -7.62 33.89
CA ASN A 331 8.00 -6.71 34.61
C ASN A 331 7.86 -5.27 34.08
N CYS A 332 8.65 -4.33 34.60
CA CYS A 332 8.56 -2.92 34.24
C CYS A 332 8.79 -2.67 32.74
N THR A 333 9.73 -3.39 32.12
CA THR A 333 10.09 -3.21 30.71
C THR A 333 8.98 -3.57 29.73
N ASP A 334 7.97 -4.31 30.21
CA ASP A 334 6.80 -4.67 29.41
C ASP A 334 5.77 -3.54 29.31
N ILE A 335 5.88 -2.49 30.12
CA ILE A 335 4.96 -1.34 30.12
C ILE A 335 5.44 -0.33 29.07
N THR A 336 4.65 -0.13 28.02
CA THR A 336 4.96 0.80 26.90
C THR A 336 4.24 2.15 27.00
N SER A 337 3.60 2.43 28.15
CA SER A 337 2.86 3.66 28.39
C SER A 337 3.41 4.45 29.57
N GLN A 338 3.82 5.70 29.33
CA GLN A 338 4.33 6.61 30.37
C GLN A 338 3.32 6.81 31.51
N THR A 339 2.03 6.90 31.18
CA THR A 339 0.96 7.06 32.17
C THR A 339 0.81 5.82 33.05
N MET A 340 1.00 4.63 32.47
CA MET A 340 0.94 3.37 33.21
C MET A 340 2.20 3.14 34.04
N CYS A 341 3.37 3.55 33.54
CA CYS A 341 4.61 3.53 34.29
C CYS A 341 4.51 4.32 35.61
N LYS A 342 3.89 5.51 35.58
CA LYS A 342 3.60 6.31 36.79
C LYS A 342 2.68 5.58 37.78
N ASN A 343 1.84 4.67 37.30
CA ASN A 343 0.91 3.89 38.10
C ASN A 343 1.39 2.44 38.35
N ALA A 344 2.65 2.09 38.03
CA ALA A 344 3.18 0.74 38.17
C ALA A 344 3.01 0.16 39.58
N HIS A 345 3.15 1.00 40.61
CA HIS A 345 2.92 0.64 42.00
C HIS A 345 1.50 0.12 42.27
N LYS A 346 0.47 0.63 41.58
CA LYS A 346 -0.92 0.16 41.70
C LYS A 346 -1.11 -1.24 41.11
N MET A 347 -0.19 -1.66 40.25
CA MET A 347 -0.14 -2.97 39.61
C MET A 347 0.82 -3.92 40.34
N GLY A 348 1.35 -3.52 41.50
CA GLY A 348 2.29 -4.32 42.29
C GLY A 348 3.72 -4.35 41.73
N LEU A 349 4.06 -3.45 40.80
CA LEU A 349 5.39 -3.35 40.20
C LEU A 349 6.20 -2.19 40.80
N GLN A 350 7.47 -2.43 41.09
CA GLN A 350 8.43 -1.42 41.59
C GLN A 350 9.32 -0.94 40.45
N CYS A 351 8.81 -0.01 39.64
CA CYS A 351 9.55 0.56 38.52
C CYS A 351 10.23 1.89 38.90
N VAL A 352 11.42 2.14 38.35
CA VAL A 352 12.22 3.33 38.67
C VAL A 352 11.73 4.58 37.94
N GLY A 353 11.18 4.42 36.74
CA GLY A 353 10.63 5.53 35.96
C GLY A 353 10.58 5.23 34.46
N TRP A 354 10.07 6.17 33.68
CA TRP A 354 9.92 6.03 32.23
C TRP A 354 11.25 6.26 31.49
N GLY A 355 11.70 5.28 30.73
CA GLY A 355 12.97 5.31 29.97
C GLY A 355 12.85 5.84 28.53
N GLY A 356 11.64 6.18 28.07
CA GLY A 356 11.39 6.74 26.73
C GLY A 356 10.52 5.84 25.86
N SER A 357 10.83 4.55 25.78
CA SER A 357 10.04 3.53 25.06
C SER A 357 9.37 2.51 26.00
N THR A 358 9.92 2.33 27.19
CA THR A 358 9.44 1.39 28.23
C THR A 358 9.59 1.98 29.63
N CYS A 359 8.93 1.37 30.61
CA CYS A 359 9.12 1.59 32.05
C CYS A 359 10.21 0.64 32.61
#